data_AF-A0A7K4KX54-F1
#
_entry.id   AF-A0A7K4KX54-F1
#
_cell.length_a   1.000
_cell.length_b   1.000
_cell.length_c   1.000
_cell.angle_alpha   90.00
_cell.angle_beta   90.00
_cell.angle_gamma   90.00
#
_symmetry.space_group_name_H-M   'P 1'
#
loop_
_entity.id
_entity.type
_entity.pdbx_description
1 polymer ?
#
loop_
_entity_poly.entity_id
_entity_poly.type
_entity_poly.pdbx_seq_one_letter_code
_entity_poly.pdbx_strand_id
1 'polypeptide(L)'
;AWKLCLDRRSSLLTFLHSQLSLHFLRRHRRRVELLRQSSFYLEILPKHLALGDQSHPMHPINLFQQVDPWRFQRMKKVGATQTQIQLLLLGDLLEQLERGREELLGRLKGCDAVPFLSQWDGVKQRMSELSKMMDSFLGALVPGKLHLKHRLVPDARAPKIPRIRLALSARMPVLFDRKESAACGTGAALKWCSPSPRAAQEQFEVSFRLLEAGAPERGHCGTLSVAATACHVPNLLPGRAYEFSVRRAETYALVYEQWRDSITLRTAPGPRRAAAPGPCE
;
A
#
# COMPACT_ATOMS: atom_id res chain seq x y z
N ALA A 1 39.83 6.35 -31.92
CA ALA A 1 39.25 7.05 -30.75
C ALA A 1 37.76 7.39 -30.93
N TRP A 2 37.38 8.08 -32.01
CA TRP A 2 35.99 8.52 -32.26
C TRP A 2 34.95 7.39 -32.30
N LYS A 3 35.21 6.32 -33.09
CA LYS A 3 34.31 5.15 -33.19
C LYS A 3 34.05 4.50 -31.82
N LEU A 4 35.11 4.24 -31.05
CA LEU A 4 35.02 3.68 -29.70
C LEU A 4 34.21 4.58 -28.75
N CYS A 5 34.32 5.89 -28.88
CA CYS A 5 33.53 6.85 -28.11
C CYS A 5 32.04 6.75 -28.43
N LEU A 6 31.69 6.69 -29.72
CA LEU A 6 30.31 6.50 -30.18
C LEU A 6 29.74 5.15 -29.70
N ASP A 7 30.49 4.06 -29.81
CA ASP A 7 30.05 2.74 -29.37
C ASP A 7 29.75 2.71 -27.86
N ARG A 8 30.63 3.31 -27.05
CA ARG A 8 30.46 3.41 -25.60
C ARG A 8 29.28 4.32 -25.21
N ARG A 9 29.11 5.45 -25.90
CA ARG A 9 27.94 6.33 -25.73
C ARG A 9 26.64 5.63 -26.09
N SER A 10 26.64 4.89 -27.20
CA SER A 10 25.50 4.07 -27.62
C SER A 10 25.16 3.03 -26.55
N SER A 11 26.15 2.29 -26.04
CA SER A 11 25.94 1.33 -24.96
C SER A 11 25.33 1.96 -23.71
N LEU A 12 25.79 3.14 -23.31
CA LEU A 12 25.23 3.87 -22.17
C LEU A 12 23.79 4.34 -22.43
N LEU A 13 23.52 4.90 -23.61
CA LEU A 13 22.17 5.30 -24.02
C LEU A 13 21.21 4.10 -24.05
N THR A 14 21.64 2.98 -24.62
CA THR A 14 20.86 1.74 -24.63
C THR A 14 20.49 1.31 -23.22
N PHE A 15 21.44 1.34 -22.27
CA PHE A 15 21.15 1.02 -20.87
C PHE A 15 20.12 1.99 -20.24
N LEU A 16 20.26 3.30 -20.47
CA LEU A 16 19.35 4.33 -19.94
C LEU A 16 17.96 4.31 -20.56
N HIS A 17 17.82 3.80 -21.80
CA HIS A 17 16.54 3.72 -22.50
C HIS A 17 15.82 2.38 -22.31
N SER A 18 16.57 1.29 -22.10
CA SER A 18 15.99 -0.04 -21.93
C SER A 18 15.82 -0.39 -20.44
N GLN A 19 16.93 -0.52 -19.72
CA GLN A 19 16.96 -1.01 -18.35
C GLN A 19 16.55 0.08 -17.35
N LEU A 20 17.25 1.21 -17.35
CA LEU A 20 17.01 2.33 -16.43
C LEU A 20 16.15 3.42 -17.06
N SER A 21 15.09 3.00 -17.75
CA SER A 21 14.20 3.91 -18.47
C SER A 21 13.40 4.79 -17.52
N LEU A 22 13.04 6.00 -17.99
CA LEU A 22 12.16 6.89 -17.22
C LEU A 22 10.78 6.24 -16.99
N HIS A 23 10.32 5.44 -17.94
CA HIS A 23 9.08 4.67 -17.80
C HIS A 23 9.19 3.65 -16.67
N PHE A 24 10.28 2.88 -16.61
CA PHE A 24 10.57 1.95 -15.52
C PHE A 24 10.51 2.66 -14.16
N LEU A 25 11.27 3.75 -14.00
CA LEU A 25 11.32 4.50 -12.75
C LEU A 25 9.94 5.03 -12.33
N ARG A 26 9.20 5.68 -13.24
CA ARG A 26 7.85 6.21 -12.96
C ARG A 26 6.86 5.11 -12.59
N ARG A 27 6.88 3.99 -13.33
CA ARG A 27 6.02 2.83 -13.04
C ARG A 27 6.29 2.29 -11.65
N HIS A 28 7.56 2.14 -11.30
CA HIS A 28 7.97 1.58 -10.03
C HIS A 28 7.80 2.54 -8.86
N ARG A 29 7.92 3.85 -9.08
CA ARG A 29 7.54 4.88 -8.10
C ARG A 29 6.09 4.78 -7.69
N ARG A 30 5.18 4.74 -8.67
CA ARG A 30 3.74 4.51 -8.42
C ARG A 30 3.50 3.21 -7.67
N ARG A 31 4.22 2.13 -8.02
CA ARG A 31 4.09 0.84 -7.35
C ARG A 31 4.55 0.89 -5.88
N VAL A 32 5.66 1.56 -5.59
CA VAL A 32 6.15 1.74 -4.21
C VAL A 32 5.20 2.63 -3.41
N GLU A 33 4.67 3.70 -4.00
CA GLU A 33 3.64 4.54 -3.38
C GLU A 33 2.39 3.70 -3.04
N LEU A 34 1.89 2.89 -3.97
CA LEU A 34 0.77 1.99 -3.72
C LEU A 34 1.07 0.99 -2.61
N LEU A 35 2.29 0.44 -2.55
CA LEU A 35 2.69 -0.48 -1.47
C LEU A 35 2.74 0.22 -0.11
N ARG A 36 3.23 1.47 -0.04
CA ARG A 36 3.20 2.27 1.19
C ARG A 36 1.78 2.55 1.67
N GLN A 37 0.83 2.65 0.74
CA GLN A 37 -0.58 2.86 1.04
C GLN A 37 -1.34 1.54 1.30
N SER A 38 -0.71 0.40 1.08
CA SER A 38 -1.35 -0.91 1.22
C SER A 38 -1.44 -1.35 2.68
N SER A 39 -2.39 -2.24 2.97
CA SER A 39 -2.51 -2.91 4.25
C SER A 39 -1.83 -4.28 4.16
N PHE A 40 -1.01 -4.66 5.13
CA PHE A 40 -0.27 -5.93 5.13
C PHE A 40 -0.79 -6.88 6.20
N TYR A 41 -0.92 -8.15 5.84
CA TYR A 41 -1.51 -9.20 6.68
C TYR A 41 -0.57 -10.40 6.80
N LEU A 42 -0.71 -11.13 7.92
CA LEU A 42 -0.19 -12.48 8.04
C LEU A 42 -1.17 -13.49 7.47
N GLU A 43 -0.65 -14.34 6.59
CA GLU A 43 -1.36 -15.52 6.11
C GLU A 43 -0.71 -16.77 6.67
N ILE A 44 -1.53 -17.62 7.29
CA ILE A 44 -1.14 -18.97 7.73
C ILE A 44 -1.46 -19.93 6.60
N LEU A 45 -0.42 -20.52 6.01
CA LEU A 45 -0.53 -21.46 4.90
C LEU A 45 -0.06 -22.86 5.32
N PRO A 46 -0.76 -23.95 4.95
CA PRO A 46 -0.24 -25.30 5.15
C PRO A 46 0.99 -25.56 4.27
N LYS A 47 2.03 -26.24 4.80
CA LYS A 47 3.28 -26.57 4.06
C LYS A 47 3.06 -27.51 2.88
N HIS A 48 1.97 -28.27 2.86
CA HIS A 48 1.74 -29.37 1.91
C HIS A 48 0.89 -29.00 0.68
N LEU A 49 0.51 -27.74 0.49
CA LEU A 49 0.02 -27.27 -0.81
C LEU A 49 1.20 -27.07 -1.77
N ALA A 50 1.94 -28.16 -2.02
CA ALA A 50 2.59 -28.36 -3.30
C ALA A 50 1.53 -28.92 -4.25
N LEU A 51 1.62 -28.58 -5.54
CA LEU A 51 0.67 -28.98 -6.57
C LEU A 51 0.20 -30.44 -6.44
N GLY A 52 -1.11 -30.65 -6.28
CA GLY A 52 -1.76 -31.90 -6.72
C GLY A 52 -2.33 -32.86 -5.68
N ASP A 53 -2.16 -32.67 -4.36
CA ASP A 53 -2.70 -33.62 -3.38
C ASP A 53 -4.05 -33.13 -2.79
N GLN A 54 -5.14 -33.80 -3.16
CA GLN A 54 -6.53 -33.46 -2.79
C GLN A 54 -6.95 -34.05 -1.42
N SER A 55 -6.04 -34.20 -0.46
CA SER A 55 -6.43 -34.65 0.88
C SER A 55 -6.81 -33.46 1.78
N HIS A 56 -8.12 -33.25 1.91
CA HIS A 56 -8.85 -32.35 2.83
C HIS A 56 -8.31 -30.91 2.99
N PRO A 57 -8.97 -29.89 2.40
CA PRO A 57 -8.69 -28.50 2.72
C PRO A 57 -9.09 -28.22 4.17
N MET A 58 -8.13 -28.33 5.10
CA MET A 58 -8.29 -27.84 6.46
C MET A 58 -8.70 -26.36 6.39
N HIS A 59 -9.90 -26.04 6.89
CA HIS A 59 -10.39 -24.68 6.91
C HIS A 59 -9.43 -23.77 7.71
N PRO A 60 -9.18 -22.52 7.25
CA PRO A 60 -8.29 -21.56 7.93
C PRO A 60 -8.58 -21.39 9.44
N ILE A 61 -9.86 -21.52 9.82
CA ILE A 61 -10.35 -21.43 11.20
C ILE A 61 -9.75 -22.54 12.09
N ASN A 62 -9.62 -23.77 11.58
CA ASN A 62 -9.05 -24.89 12.33
C ASN A 62 -7.53 -24.77 12.51
N LEU A 63 -6.84 -24.09 11.59
CA LEU A 63 -5.40 -23.83 11.71
C LEU A 63 -5.09 -22.76 12.76
N PHE A 64 -5.94 -21.73 12.87
CA PHE A 64 -5.73 -20.65 13.85
C PHE A 64 -5.90 -21.13 15.29
N GLN A 65 -6.85 -22.05 15.54
CA GLN A 65 -7.06 -22.66 16.86
C GLN A 65 -5.85 -23.46 17.37
N GLN A 66 -4.96 -23.89 16.47
CA GLN A 66 -3.76 -24.65 16.80
C GLN A 66 -2.53 -23.77 16.99
N VAL A 67 -2.62 -22.48 16.69
CA VAL A 67 -1.50 -21.53 16.84
C VAL A 67 -1.51 -20.94 18.24
N ASP A 68 -0.34 -20.92 18.89
CA ASP A 68 -0.15 -20.23 20.16
C ASP A 68 -0.35 -18.71 19.97
N PRO A 69 -1.32 -18.09 20.67
CA PRO A 69 -1.66 -16.68 20.48
C PRO A 69 -0.48 -15.73 20.76
N TRP A 70 0.35 -16.02 21.77
CA TRP A 70 1.49 -15.19 22.14
C TRP A 70 2.60 -15.25 21.09
N ARG A 71 2.86 -16.44 20.53
CA ARG A 71 3.79 -16.63 19.41
C ARG A 71 3.28 -15.93 18.16
N PHE A 72 1.97 -15.98 17.89
CA PHE A 72 1.38 -15.27 16.77
C PHE A 72 1.53 -13.75 16.92
N GLN A 73 1.24 -13.19 18.10
CA GLN A 73 1.45 -11.77 18.38
C GLN A 73 2.92 -11.35 18.21
N ARG A 74 3.88 -12.19 18.64
CA ARG A 74 5.30 -11.94 18.33
C ARG A 74 5.57 -11.93 16.83
N MET A 75 4.97 -12.84 16.07
CA MET A 75 5.14 -12.84 14.63
C MET A 75 4.46 -11.67 13.92
N LYS A 76 3.35 -11.12 14.46
CA LYS A 76 2.80 -9.85 13.98
C LYS A 76 3.83 -8.73 14.10
N LYS A 77 4.49 -8.61 15.25
CA LYS A 77 5.55 -7.59 15.45
C LYS A 77 6.70 -7.76 14.46
N VAL A 78 7.20 -8.98 14.27
CA VAL A 78 8.25 -9.26 13.27
C VAL A 78 7.77 -8.93 11.86
N GLY A 79 6.55 -9.29 11.51
CA GLY A 79 5.94 -8.94 10.22
C GLY A 79 5.86 -7.43 10.01
N ALA A 80 5.52 -6.67 11.06
CA ALA A 80 5.37 -5.23 10.99
C ALA A 80 6.73 -4.57 10.74
N THR A 81 7.75 -4.97 11.52
CA THR A 81 9.12 -4.51 11.34
C THR A 81 9.66 -4.89 9.97
N GLN A 82 9.46 -6.13 9.51
CA GLN A 82 9.90 -6.56 8.18
C GLN A 82 9.22 -5.75 7.06
N THR A 83 7.91 -5.49 7.19
CA THR A 83 7.17 -4.67 6.23
C THR A 83 7.73 -3.25 6.19
N GLN A 84 7.98 -2.64 7.35
CA GLN A 84 8.54 -1.29 7.42
C GLN A 84 9.95 -1.23 6.81
N ILE A 85 10.83 -2.17 7.13
CA ILE A 85 12.17 -2.26 6.54
C ILE A 85 12.07 -2.44 5.02
N GLN A 86 11.18 -3.30 4.54
CA GLN A 86 10.99 -3.53 3.10
C GLN A 86 10.51 -2.26 2.38
N LEU A 87 9.56 -1.51 2.94
CA LEU A 87 9.04 -0.27 2.36
C LEU A 87 10.09 0.86 2.34
N LEU A 88 10.94 0.93 3.38
CA LEU A 88 12.07 1.85 3.42
C LEU A 88 13.11 1.48 2.36
N LEU A 89 13.55 0.22 2.35
CA LEU A 89 14.51 -0.30 1.37
C LEU A 89 14.05 -0.06 -0.08
N LEU A 90 12.77 -0.32 -0.38
CA LEU A 90 12.21 -0.06 -1.72
C LEU A 90 12.27 1.43 -2.09
N GLY A 91 12.03 2.33 -1.14
CA GLY A 91 12.17 3.77 -1.34
C GLY A 91 13.61 4.16 -1.65
N ASP A 92 14.54 3.72 -0.80
CA ASP A 92 15.95 4.08 -0.90
C ASP A 92 16.59 3.54 -2.19
N LEU A 93 16.29 2.29 -2.56
CA LEU A 93 16.78 1.70 -3.80
C LEU A 93 16.24 2.44 -5.03
N LEU A 94 14.96 2.80 -5.03
CA LEU A 94 14.37 3.54 -6.15
C LEU A 94 14.98 4.94 -6.29
N GLU A 95 15.18 5.65 -5.17
CA GLU A 95 15.82 6.96 -5.18
C GLU A 95 17.28 6.87 -5.66
N GLN A 96 18.03 5.84 -5.23
CA GLN A 96 19.38 5.59 -5.73
C GLN A 96 19.42 5.29 -7.24
N LEU A 97 18.43 4.56 -7.76
CA LEU A 97 18.28 4.31 -9.19
C LEU A 97 17.96 5.60 -9.97
N GLU A 98 17.07 6.44 -9.45
CA GLU A 98 16.75 7.76 -10.02
C GLU A 98 18.01 8.65 -10.09
N ARG A 99 18.72 8.79 -8.96
CA ARG A 99 19.98 9.58 -8.89
C ARG A 99 21.07 9.01 -9.80
N GLY A 100 21.24 7.69 -9.82
CA GLY A 100 22.21 7.02 -10.69
C GLY A 100 21.92 7.24 -12.17
N ARG A 101 20.64 7.32 -12.55
CA ARG A 101 20.24 7.68 -13.91
C ARG A 101 20.65 9.11 -14.26
N GLU A 102 20.40 10.06 -13.38
CA GLU A 102 20.77 11.47 -13.58
C GLU A 102 22.29 11.66 -13.67
N GLU A 103 23.03 10.96 -12.81
CA GLU A 103 24.50 10.93 -12.83
C GLU A 103 25.02 10.45 -14.20
N LEU A 104 24.52 9.31 -14.69
CA LEU A 104 24.91 8.75 -15.98
C LEU A 104 24.52 9.66 -17.16
N LEU A 105 23.37 10.33 -17.10
CA LEU A 105 23.00 11.35 -18.09
C LEU A 105 23.92 12.56 -18.05
N GLY A 106 24.35 13.00 -16.87
CA GLY A 106 25.32 14.09 -16.71
C GLY A 106 26.63 13.79 -17.45
N ARG A 107 27.10 12.53 -17.36
CA ARG A 107 28.31 12.08 -18.04
C ARG A 107 28.19 12.05 -19.58
N LEU A 108 26.97 11.97 -20.12
CA LEU A 108 26.73 12.07 -21.57
C LEU A 108 26.78 13.51 -22.09
N LYS A 109 26.43 14.50 -21.25
CA LYS A 109 26.32 15.92 -21.65
C LYS A 109 27.67 16.58 -21.94
N GLY A 110 28.80 16.01 -21.51
CA GLY A 110 30.13 16.54 -21.85
C GLY A 110 30.48 16.29 -23.31
N CYS A 111 30.75 17.33 -24.11
CA CYS A 111 30.98 17.19 -25.56
C CYS A 111 32.30 16.47 -25.91
N ASP A 112 33.28 16.45 -25.01
CA ASP A 112 34.62 15.97 -25.33
C ASP A 112 34.77 14.44 -25.28
N ALA A 113 35.35 13.88 -26.35
CA ALA A 113 35.56 12.43 -26.48
C ALA A 113 36.65 11.91 -25.53
N VAL A 114 37.71 12.69 -25.27
CA VAL A 114 38.86 12.26 -24.46
C VAL A 114 38.51 12.11 -22.97
N PRO A 115 37.85 13.09 -22.31
CA PRO A 115 37.43 12.95 -20.91
C PRO A 115 36.38 11.85 -20.71
N PHE A 116 35.49 11.65 -21.69
CA PHE A 116 34.52 10.56 -21.63
C PHE A 116 35.19 9.19 -21.70
N LEU A 117 36.16 9.02 -22.60
CA LEU A 117 36.87 7.76 -22.76
C LEU A 117 37.74 7.42 -21.54
N SER A 118 38.34 8.42 -20.89
CA SER A 118 39.17 8.21 -19.68
C SER A 118 38.34 7.84 -18.45
N GLN A 119 37.09 8.29 -18.36
CA GLN A 119 36.18 7.95 -17.26
C GLN A 119 35.32 6.70 -17.51
N TRP A 120 35.46 6.07 -18.69
CA TRP A 120 34.56 5.02 -19.13
C TRP A 120 34.49 3.81 -18.18
N ASP A 121 35.62 3.39 -17.61
CA ASP A 121 35.61 2.24 -16.70
C ASP A 121 34.77 2.52 -15.45
N GLY A 122 34.79 3.76 -14.95
CA GLY A 122 33.90 4.23 -13.89
C GLY A 122 32.43 4.26 -14.31
N VAL A 123 32.14 4.69 -15.55
CA VAL A 123 30.78 4.63 -16.13
C VAL A 123 30.28 3.18 -16.19
N LYS A 124 31.10 2.27 -16.70
CA LYS A 124 30.78 0.86 -16.84
C LYS A 124 30.56 0.19 -15.48
N GLN A 125 31.42 0.48 -14.50
CA GLN A 125 31.24 0.01 -13.13
C GLN A 125 29.91 0.51 -12.56
N ARG A 126 29.62 1.81 -12.72
CA ARG A 126 28.38 2.41 -12.23
C ARG A 126 27.14 1.78 -12.86
N MET A 127 27.16 1.49 -14.16
CA MET A 127 26.09 0.75 -14.83
C MET A 127 25.89 -0.64 -14.22
N SER A 128 26.98 -1.37 -13.93
CA SER A 128 26.89 -2.68 -13.27
C SER A 128 26.33 -2.59 -11.86
N GLU A 129 26.69 -1.57 -11.08
CA GLU A 129 26.14 -1.35 -9.73
C GLU A 129 24.65 -1.08 -9.78
N LEU A 130 24.20 -0.20 -10.68
CA LEU A 130 22.79 0.12 -10.86
C LEU A 130 21.97 -1.08 -11.35
N SER A 131 22.56 -1.94 -12.19
CA SER A 131 21.92 -3.20 -12.60
C SER A 131 21.70 -4.14 -11.41
N LYS A 132 22.71 -4.36 -10.56
CA LYS A 132 22.56 -5.18 -9.34
C LYS A 132 21.55 -4.59 -8.35
N MET A 133 21.53 -3.26 -8.25
CA MET A 133 20.59 -2.53 -7.41
C MET A 133 19.16 -2.68 -7.92
N MET A 134 18.96 -2.66 -9.23
CA MET A 134 17.68 -2.93 -9.88
C MET A 134 17.21 -4.35 -9.59
N ASP A 135 18.09 -5.36 -9.68
CA ASP A 135 17.74 -6.74 -9.31
C ASP A 135 17.32 -6.85 -7.84
N SER A 136 18.05 -6.18 -6.96
CA SER A 136 17.73 -6.11 -5.53
C SER A 136 16.37 -5.44 -5.29
N PHE A 137 16.10 -4.35 -5.99
CA PHE A 137 14.81 -3.64 -5.94
C PHE A 137 13.67 -4.54 -6.42
N LEU A 138 13.82 -5.20 -7.58
CA LEU A 138 12.83 -6.10 -8.13
C LEU A 138 12.56 -7.29 -7.21
N GLY A 139 13.61 -7.86 -6.60
CA GLY A 139 13.49 -8.92 -5.60
C GLY A 139 12.75 -8.47 -4.33
N ALA A 140 12.90 -7.20 -3.94
CA ALA A 140 12.22 -6.63 -2.79
C ALA A 140 10.76 -6.18 -3.05
N LEU A 141 10.29 -6.15 -4.31
CA LEU A 141 8.93 -5.69 -4.64
C LEU A 141 7.80 -6.62 -4.16
N VAL A 142 8.10 -7.89 -3.91
CA VAL A 142 7.13 -8.88 -3.47
C VAL A 142 7.29 -9.05 -1.96
N PRO A 143 6.22 -8.87 -1.15
CA PRO A 143 6.24 -9.19 0.27
C PRO A 143 6.77 -10.60 0.48
N GLY A 144 7.87 -10.69 1.22
CA GLY A 144 8.62 -11.93 1.36
C GLY A 144 7.99 -12.94 2.30
N LYS A 145 8.55 -14.15 2.32
CA LYS A 145 8.27 -15.15 3.36
C LYS A 145 8.77 -14.63 4.70
N LEU A 146 8.03 -14.89 5.77
CA LEU A 146 8.52 -14.64 7.12
C LEU A 146 9.35 -15.83 7.59
N HIS A 147 10.57 -15.55 8.03
CA HIS A 147 11.43 -16.57 8.62
C HIS A 147 10.90 -16.92 10.02
N LEU A 148 10.41 -18.16 10.15
CA LEU A 148 9.92 -18.70 11.42
C LEU A 148 11.10 -19.26 12.21
N LYS A 149 11.59 -18.51 13.21
CA LYS A 149 12.59 -19.02 14.17
C LYS A 149 11.98 -20.00 15.19
N HIS A 150 10.69 -19.85 15.51
CA HIS A 150 10.00 -20.67 16.51
C HIS A 150 8.77 -21.35 15.90
N ARG A 151 8.43 -22.57 16.37
CA ARG A 151 7.19 -23.26 16.00
C ARG A 151 6.00 -22.45 16.51
N LEU A 152 5.06 -22.10 15.64
CA LEU A 152 3.84 -21.40 16.01
C LEU A 152 2.82 -22.30 16.73
N VAL A 153 2.86 -23.60 16.42
CA VAL A 153 2.07 -24.61 17.12
C VAL A 153 2.87 -25.06 18.34
N PRO A 154 2.30 -25.03 19.56
CA PRO A 154 2.94 -25.60 20.74
C PRO A 154 3.14 -27.11 20.52
N ASP A 155 4.21 -27.70 21.06
CA ASP A 155 4.47 -29.14 20.93
C ASP A 155 3.41 -29.93 21.71
N ALA A 156 2.28 -30.20 21.06
CA ALA A 156 1.30 -31.13 21.56
C ALA A 156 1.83 -32.55 21.33
N ARG A 157 1.64 -33.44 22.31
CA ARG A 157 1.90 -34.89 22.21
C ARG A 157 0.98 -35.61 21.20
N ALA A 158 0.54 -34.90 20.16
CA ALA A 158 -0.35 -35.37 19.12
C ALA A 158 0.48 -35.80 17.89
N PRO A 159 0.22 -36.98 17.30
CA PRO A 159 1.06 -37.56 16.25
C PRO A 159 1.04 -36.82 14.91
N LYS A 160 0.26 -35.74 14.75
CA LYS A 160 0.16 -34.97 13.49
C LYS A 160 0.05 -33.47 13.75
N ILE A 161 1.16 -32.81 14.07
CA ILE A 161 1.24 -31.34 14.07
C ILE A 161 1.23 -30.87 12.61
N PRO A 162 0.24 -30.07 12.16
CA PRO A 162 0.23 -29.57 10.80
C PRO A 162 1.42 -28.64 10.60
N ARG A 163 2.20 -28.96 9.57
CA ARG A 163 3.31 -28.12 9.17
C ARG A 163 2.73 -26.84 8.56
N ILE A 164 2.85 -25.71 9.26
CA ILE A 164 2.37 -24.38 8.78
C ILE A 164 3.52 -23.45 8.37
N ARG A 165 3.23 -22.48 7.51
CA ARG A 165 4.11 -21.38 7.07
C ARG A 165 3.38 -20.06 7.27
N LEU A 166 4.14 -19.01 7.58
CA LEU A 166 3.64 -17.64 7.51
C LEU A 166 4.13 -16.95 6.26
N ALA A 167 3.24 -16.21 5.61
CA ALA A 167 3.55 -15.29 4.54
C ALA A 167 3.01 -13.89 4.89
N LEU A 168 3.71 -12.85 4.41
CA LEU A 168 3.14 -11.52 4.35
C LEU A 168 2.38 -11.39 3.03
N SER A 169 1.16 -10.86 3.11
CA SER A 169 0.40 -10.47 1.92
C SER A 169 0.03 -8.99 2.00
N ALA A 170 0.11 -8.30 0.87
CA ALA A 170 -0.30 -6.91 0.73
C ALA A 170 -1.67 -6.84 0.08
N ARG A 171 -2.57 -6.04 0.66
CA ARG A 171 -3.86 -5.67 0.09
C ARG A 171 -3.82 -4.21 -0.36
N MET A 172 -4.19 -3.97 -1.60
CA MET A 172 -4.18 -2.64 -2.23
C MET A 172 -4.94 -1.60 -1.39
N PRO A 173 -4.55 -0.32 -1.42
CA PRO A 173 -5.21 0.71 -0.63
C PRO A 173 -6.72 0.76 -0.88
N VAL A 174 -7.47 1.04 0.18
CA VAL A 174 -8.88 1.43 0.07
C VAL A 174 -8.91 2.90 -0.30
N LEU A 175 -9.63 3.23 -1.36
CA LEU A 175 -9.72 4.59 -1.89
C LEU A 175 -11.18 4.94 -2.15
N PHE A 176 -11.59 6.12 -1.71
CA PHE A 176 -12.91 6.67 -2.03
C PHE A 176 -13.06 6.82 -3.54
N ASP A 177 -14.22 6.39 -4.02
CA ASP A 177 -14.72 6.80 -5.32
C ASP A 177 -15.23 8.23 -5.20
N ARG A 178 -14.41 9.17 -5.66
CA ARG A 178 -14.70 10.61 -5.62
C ARG A 178 -15.83 11.02 -6.56
N LYS A 179 -16.22 10.16 -7.52
CA LYS A 179 -17.34 10.43 -8.44
C LYS A 179 -18.66 9.93 -7.87
N GLU A 180 -18.61 8.81 -7.16
CA GLU A 180 -19.82 8.19 -6.58
C GLU A 180 -20.08 8.59 -5.11
N SER A 181 -19.08 9.14 -4.41
CA SER A 181 -19.27 9.67 -3.06
C SER A 181 -19.80 11.10 -3.10
N ALA A 182 -20.94 11.35 -2.47
CA ALA A 182 -21.60 12.65 -2.47
C ALA A 182 -22.39 12.90 -1.18
N ALA A 183 -22.44 14.17 -0.77
CA ALA A 183 -23.33 14.62 0.31
C ALA A 183 -24.64 15.17 -0.27
N CYS A 184 -25.77 14.77 0.30
CA CYS A 184 -27.11 15.19 -0.12
C CYS A 184 -27.98 15.46 1.11
N GLY A 185 -28.63 16.62 1.15
CA GLY A 185 -29.46 17.03 2.30
C GLY A 185 -28.68 16.98 3.61
N THR A 186 -29.14 16.15 4.54
CA THR A 186 -28.55 15.92 5.87
C THR A 186 -27.74 14.62 5.94
N GLY A 187 -27.24 14.10 4.82
CA GLY A 187 -26.48 12.86 4.80
C GLY A 187 -25.37 12.83 3.74
N ALA A 188 -24.55 11.79 3.79
CA ALA A 188 -23.53 11.51 2.79
C ALA A 188 -23.55 10.04 2.37
N ALA A 189 -23.62 9.80 1.07
CA ALA A 189 -23.39 8.51 0.45
C ALA A 189 -21.89 8.40 0.12
N LEU A 190 -21.26 7.33 0.60
CA LEU A 190 -19.83 7.09 0.45
C LEU A 190 -19.62 5.76 -0.26
N LYS A 191 -18.72 5.72 -1.24
CA LYS A 191 -18.31 4.50 -1.94
C LYS A 191 -16.79 4.46 -2.06
N TRP A 192 -16.21 3.27 -2.01
CA TRP A 192 -14.77 3.07 -2.18
C TRP A 192 -14.46 1.81 -2.97
N CYS A 193 -13.26 1.77 -3.54
CA CYS A 193 -12.74 0.64 -4.27
C CYS A 193 -11.79 -0.19 -3.39
N SER A 194 -12.01 -1.51 -3.34
CA SER A 194 -11.05 -2.49 -2.83
C SER A 194 -10.72 -3.48 -3.96
N PRO A 195 -9.57 -3.35 -4.65
CA PRO A 195 -9.22 -4.18 -5.80
C PRO A 195 -8.91 -5.66 -5.47
N SER A 196 -9.10 -6.10 -4.22
CA SER A 196 -8.69 -7.43 -3.75
C SER A 196 -9.80 -8.47 -4.02
N PRO A 197 -9.62 -9.43 -4.95
CA PRO A 197 -10.70 -10.31 -5.40
C PRO A 197 -11.08 -11.43 -4.41
N ARG A 198 -10.38 -11.55 -3.26
CA ARG A 198 -10.42 -12.78 -2.42
C ARG A 198 -10.82 -12.59 -0.96
N ALA A 199 -11.20 -11.40 -0.54
CA ALA A 199 -11.51 -11.18 0.86
C ALA A 199 -13.03 -11.17 1.08
N ALA A 200 -13.60 -12.37 1.20
CA ALA A 200 -15.03 -12.59 1.43
C ALA A 200 -15.56 -12.04 2.79
N GLN A 201 -14.80 -11.17 3.47
CA GLN A 201 -15.09 -10.66 4.82
C GLN A 201 -14.24 -9.40 5.15
N GLU A 202 -13.98 -8.51 4.19
CA GLU A 202 -13.35 -7.22 4.56
C GLU A 202 -14.34 -6.37 5.36
N GLN A 203 -13.91 -5.97 6.55
CA GLN A 203 -14.56 -4.92 7.32
C GLN A 203 -13.76 -3.63 7.13
N PHE A 204 -14.47 -2.52 7.04
CA PHE A 204 -13.94 -1.19 6.90
C PHE A 204 -14.35 -0.34 8.09
N GLU A 205 -13.51 0.62 8.42
CA GLU A 205 -13.81 1.65 9.41
C GLU A 205 -13.94 2.98 8.68
N VAL A 206 -15.13 3.58 8.78
CA VAL A 206 -15.42 4.90 8.23
C VAL A 206 -15.55 5.89 9.38
N SER A 207 -14.66 6.87 9.44
CA SER A 207 -14.74 7.96 10.41
C SER A 207 -15.14 9.26 9.71
N PHE A 208 -15.93 10.08 10.38
CA PHE A 208 -16.30 11.41 9.89
C PHE A 208 -16.09 12.47 10.97
N ARG A 209 -15.77 13.70 10.55
CA ARG A 209 -15.64 14.86 11.43
C ARG A 209 -16.08 16.14 10.74
N LEU A 210 -16.77 17.02 11.47
CA LEU A 210 -17.09 18.38 11.03
C LEU A 210 -15.82 19.24 11.01
N LEU A 211 -15.63 20.06 9.96
CA LEU A 211 -14.40 20.85 9.75
C LEU A 211 -14.46 22.31 10.26
N GLU A 212 -15.53 22.75 10.92
CA GLU A 212 -15.69 24.17 11.26
C GLU A 212 -14.80 24.64 12.42
N ALA A 213 -14.23 25.84 12.26
CA ALA A 213 -13.44 26.52 13.28
C ALA A 213 -14.35 27.02 14.41
N GLY A 214 -14.23 26.43 15.60
CA GLY A 214 -14.79 26.98 16.84
C GLY A 214 -16.03 26.29 17.42
N ALA A 215 -16.55 25.21 16.80
CA ALA A 215 -17.59 24.41 17.44
C ALA A 215 -16.97 23.40 18.43
N PRO A 216 -17.56 23.18 19.62
CA PRO A 216 -17.12 22.08 20.48
C PRO A 216 -17.31 20.77 19.69
N GLU A 217 -16.24 20.00 19.52
CA GLU A 217 -16.19 18.72 18.77
C GLU A 217 -17.20 17.66 19.27
N ARG A 218 -17.91 17.94 20.36
CA ARG A 218 -18.86 17.05 21.03
C ARG A 218 -20.18 16.98 20.27
N GLY A 219 -20.23 16.17 19.21
CA GLY A 219 -21.48 15.68 18.64
C GLY A 219 -21.51 15.43 17.13
N HIS A 220 -20.53 15.94 16.38
CA HIS A 220 -20.49 15.83 14.92
C HIS A 220 -19.24 15.14 14.39
N CYS A 221 -18.80 14.11 15.12
CA CYS A 221 -17.83 13.13 14.69
C CYS A 221 -18.31 11.73 15.06
N GLY A 222 -17.81 10.71 14.37
CA GLY A 222 -18.20 9.34 14.63
C GLY A 222 -17.40 8.35 13.82
N THR A 223 -17.52 7.07 14.18
CA THR A 223 -16.88 5.96 13.49
C THR A 223 -17.89 4.83 13.29
N LEU A 224 -17.91 4.27 12.08
CA LEU A 224 -18.81 3.22 11.65
C LEU A 224 -18.00 2.00 11.18
N SER A 225 -18.43 0.80 11.57
CA SER A 225 -17.91 -0.45 11.01
C SER A 225 -18.81 -0.90 9.86
N VAL A 226 -18.22 -1.13 8.69
CA VAL A 226 -18.95 -1.40 7.45
C VAL A 226 -18.38 -2.66 6.79
N ALA A 227 -19.22 -3.66 6.52
CA ALA A 227 -18.82 -4.91 5.85
C ALA A 227 -19.09 -4.89 4.32
N ALA A 228 -19.20 -3.69 3.75
CA ALA A 228 -19.50 -3.43 2.34
C ALA A 228 -18.60 -2.32 1.81
N THR A 229 -18.53 -2.14 0.49
CA THR A 229 -17.72 -1.09 -0.16
C THR A 229 -18.44 0.25 -0.32
N ALA A 230 -19.56 0.41 0.37
CA ALA A 230 -20.34 1.63 0.39
C ALA A 230 -21.09 1.75 1.73
N CYS A 231 -21.34 2.99 2.16
CA CYS A 231 -22.20 3.28 3.30
C CYS A 231 -22.89 4.64 3.17
N HIS A 232 -23.92 4.84 4.00
CA HIS A 232 -24.59 6.12 4.14
C HIS A 232 -24.43 6.63 5.58
N VAL A 233 -23.99 7.88 5.72
CA VAL A 233 -23.87 8.59 7.01
C VAL A 233 -25.04 9.57 7.12
N PRO A 234 -26.07 9.27 7.94
CA PRO A 234 -27.22 10.16 8.13
C PRO A 234 -26.95 11.25 9.19
N ASN A 235 -27.92 12.16 9.36
CA ASN A 235 -27.99 13.13 10.46
C ASN A 235 -26.80 14.12 10.53
N LEU A 236 -26.24 14.45 9.38
CA LEU A 236 -25.27 15.53 9.22
C LEU A 236 -25.97 16.88 9.19
N LEU A 237 -25.30 17.91 9.71
CA LEU A 237 -25.80 19.27 9.67
C LEU A 237 -25.83 19.77 8.22
N PRO A 238 -26.92 20.43 7.79
CA PRO A 238 -27.02 20.95 6.43
C PRO A 238 -26.13 22.18 6.20
N GLY A 239 -25.63 22.35 4.97
CA GLY A 239 -24.78 23.47 4.56
C GLY A 239 -23.33 23.43 5.09
N ARG A 240 -22.94 22.36 5.78
CA ARG A 240 -21.66 22.21 6.50
C ARG A 240 -20.68 21.29 5.76
N ALA A 241 -19.39 21.48 6.00
CA ALA A 241 -18.32 20.66 5.42
C ALA A 241 -17.83 19.60 6.42
N TYR A 242 -17.77 18.35 5.96
CA TYR A 242 -17.30 17.21 6.73
C TYR A 242 -16.12 16.56 6.02
N GLU A 243 -15.12 16.14 6.79
CA GLU A 243 -14.11 15.21 6.32
C GLU A 243 -14.54 13.78 6.67
N PHE A 244 -14.54 12.93 5.67
CA PHE A 244 -14.76 11.49 5.79
C PHE A 244 -13.44 10.79 5.54
N SER A 245 -13.23 9.70 6.25
CA SER A 245 -12.03 8.89 6.12
C SER A 245 -12.36 7.41 6.16
N VAL A 246 -11.68 6.62 5.35
CA VAL A 246 -11.89 5.17 5.26
C VAL A 246 -10.56 4.43 5.40
N ARG A 247 -10.58 3.34 6.16
CA ARG A 247 -9.48 2.37 6.28
C ARG A 247 -10.04 0.96 6.43
N ARG A 248 -9.18 -0.06 6.38
CA ARG A 248 -9.62 -1.40 6.76
C ARG A 248 -9.78 -1.46 8.28
N ALA A 249 -10.73 -2.25 8.74
CA ALA A 249 -10.87 -2.50 10.17
C ALA A 249 -9.66 -3.31 10.66
N GLU A 250 -9.25 -3.07 11.90
CA GLU A 250 -8.24 -3.88 12.57
C GLU A 250 -8.74 -5.33 12.65
N THR A 251 -7.94 -6.26 12.17
CA THR A 251 -8.23 -7.69 12.28
C THR A 251 -7.07 -8.39 12.97
N TYR A 252 -7.31 -9.58 13.52
CA TYR A 252 -6.27 -10.33 14.22
C TYR A 252 -5.01 -10.55 13.35
N ALA A 253 -5.15 -10.66 12.02
CA ALA A 253 -4.06 -10.88 11.08
C ALA A 253 -3.42 -9.60 10.51
N LEU A 254 -3.98 -8.42 10.76
CA LEU A 254 -3.44 -7.16 10.25
C LEU A 254 -2.11 -6.85 10.95
N VAL A 255 -1.09 -6.52 10.17
CA VAL A 255 0.29 -6.34 10.65
C VAL A 255 0.81 -4.93 10.45
N TYR A 256 0.46 -4.31 9.33
CA TYR A 256 0.86 -2.94 9.04
C TYR A 256 -0.25 -2.27 8.24
N GLU A 257 -0.75 -1.16 8.77
CA GLU A 257 -1.68 -0.26 8.10
C GLU A 257 -1.35 1.17 8.55
N GLN A 258 -0.86 1.98 7.62
CA GLN A 258 -0.64 3.42 7.84
C GLN A 258 -1.61 4.28 7.02
N TRP A 259 -2.26 3.69 6.02
CA TRP A 259 -3.08 4.42 5.06
C TRP A 259 -4.53 4.57 5.52
N ARG A 260 -5.05 5.77 5.28
CA ARG A 260 -6.46 6.12 5.39
C ARG A 260 -6.73 7.13 4.28
N ASP A 261 -7.63 6.82 3.35
CA ASP A 261 -8.04 7.80 2.34
C ASP A 261 -9.07 8.73 2.98
N SER A 262 -9.05 10.01 2.58
CA SER A 262 -9.99 11.01 3.06
C SER A 262 -10.59 11.81 1.92
N ILE A 263 -11.84 12.23 2.10
CA ILE A 263 -12.56 13.13 1.22
C ILE A 263 -13.33 14.16 2.04
N THR A 264 -13.45 15.37 1.49
CA THR A 264 -14.27 16.42 2.09
C THR A 264 -15.54 16.60 1.27
N LEU A 265 -16.69 16.45 1.89
CA LEU A 265 -18.00 16.67 1.26
C LEU A 265 -18.77 17.74 2.01
N ARG A 266 -19.53 18.54 1.27
CA ARG A 266 -20.39 19.59 1.83
C ARG A 266 -21.84 19.21 1.66
N THR A 267 -22.59 19.20 2.77
CA THR A 267 -24.03 18.96 2.77
C THR A 267 -24.78 20.12 2.11
N ALA A 268 -25.93 19.82 1.50
CA ALA A 268 -26.77 20.84 0.90
C ALA A 268 -27.29 21.80 1.98
N PRO A 269 -27.44 23.11 1.69
CA PRO A 269 -28.10 24.03 2.60
C PRO A 269 -29.53 23.53 2.86
N GLY A 270 -29.96 23.59 4.12
CA GLY A 270 -31.31 23.16 4.50
C GLY A 270 -32.37 24.00 3.80
N PRO A 271 -33.63 23.54 3.72
CA PRO A 271 -34.70 24.37 3.20
C PRO A 271 -34.72 25.67 4.01
N ARG A 272 -34.53 26.81 3.31
CA ARG A 272 -34.79 28.12 3.90
C ARG A 272 -36.23 28.07 4.40
N ARG A 273 -36.43 28.14 5.71
CA ARG A 273 -37.73 28.46 6.29
C ARG A 273 -38.14 29.77 5.62
N ALA A 274 -39.09 29.71 4.68
CA ALA A 274 -39.69 30.92 4.13
C ALA A 274 -40.15 31.75 5.33
N ALA A 275 -39.67 32.99 5.43
CA ALA A 275 -40.20 33.93 6.38
C ALA A 275 -41.72 33.93 6.21
N ALA A 276 -42.45 33.70 7.30
CA ALA A 276 -43.90 33.84 7.29
C ALA A 276 -44.20 35.24 6.72
N PRO A 277 -45.12 35.37 5.73
CA PRO A 277 -45.60 36.69 5.36
C PRO A 277 -46.19 37.31 6.63
N GLY A 278 -45.68 38.49 7.01
CA GLY A 278 -46.21 39.25 8.13
C GLY A 278 -47.70 39.53 7.92
N PRO A 279 -48.46 39.74 9.01
CA PRO A 279 -49.88 40.01 8.89
C PRO A 279 -50.10 41.28 8.07
N CYS A 280 -50.96 41.20 7.06
CA CYS A 280 -51.46 42.37 6.36
C CYS A 280 -52.34 43.16 7.33
N GLU A 281 -51.99 44.42 7.58
CA GLU A 281 -52.94 45.47 7.98
C GLU A 281 -53.68 46.00 6.75
#